data_AF-W6Q6A4-F1
#
_entry.id   AF-W6Q6A4-F1
#
_cell.length_a   1.000
_cell.length_b   1.000
_cell.length_c   1.000
_cell.angle_alpha   90.00
_cell.angle_beta   90.00
_cell.angle_gamma   90.00
#
_symmetry.space_group_name_H-M   'P 1'
#
loop_
_entity.id
_entity.type
_entity.pdbx_description
1 polymer ?
#
loop_
_entity_poly.entity_id
_entity_poly.type
_entity_poly.pdbx_seq_one_letter_code
_entity_poly.pdbx_strand_id
1 'polypeptide(L)'
;MRESWESGDFWIAYAARTTRAIDVIYWEKIDQRFFGPADNVEDAWRQRLDLLSDTEKDEIELLVAKKVKEMESKVLAWDPDEYTLSHIDIAKEKEGEKDISKSEDNKVEVQAIEIRPSDLDVEQIAEKLEELSA
;
A
#
# COMPACT_ATOMS: atom_id res chain seq x y z
N MET A 1 -16.67 3.60 -38.74
CA MET A 1 -15.70 3.67 -37.62
C MET A 1 -16.16 4.66 -36.54
N ARG A 2 -16.44 5.93 -36.89
CA ARG A 2 -16.94 6.94 -35.94
C ARG A 2 -18.32 6.60 -35.38
N GLU A 3 -19.27 6.24 -36.26
CA GLU A 3 -20.63 5.87 -35.85
C GLU A 3 -20.65 4.69 -34.86
N SER A 4 -19.79 3.69 -35.04
CA SER A 4 -19.67 2.55 -34.10
C SER A 4 -19.06 2.92 -32.75
N TRP A 5 -18.30 4.02 -32.67
CA TRP A 5 -17.76 4.55 -31.42
C TRP A 5 -18.81 5.36 -30.67
N GLU A 6 -19.63 6.11 -31.41
CA GLU A 6 -20.74 6.90 -30.86
C GLU A 6 -21.92 6.01 -30.44
N SER A 7 -22.22 4.94 -31.19
CA SER A 7 -23.24 3.93 -30.82
C SER A 7 -22.81 3.01 -29.69
N GLY A 8 -21.50 2.88 -29.49
CA GLY A 8 -20.87 2.02 -28.49
C GLY A 8 -20.76 0.53 -28.86
N ASP A 9 -21.16 0.12 -30.07
CA ASP A 9 -20.99 -1.26 -30.54
C ASP A 9 -19.51 -1.68 -30.59
N PHE A 10 -18.64 -0.73 -30.90
CA PHE A 10 -17.20 -0.93 -30.86
C PHE A 10 -16.72 -1.30 -29.44
N TRP A 11 -17.22 -0.60 -28.42
CA TRP A 11 -16.80 -0.81 -27.03
C TRP A 11 -17.21 -2.19 -26.51
N ILE A 12 -18.38 -2.69 -26.91
CA ILE A 12 -18.82 -4.07 -26.63
C ILE A 12 -17.85 -5.08 -27.27
N ALA A 13 -17.53 -4.89 -28.55
CA ALA A 13 -16.64 -5.77 -29.29
C ALA A 13 -15.17 -5.70 -28.79
N TYR A 14 -14.78 -4.59 -28.17
CA TYR A 14 -13.47 -4.40 -27.55
C TYR A 14 -13.39 -5.05 -26.16
N ALA A 15 -14.39 -4.80 -25.30
CA ALA A 15 -14.48 -5.39 -23.96
C ALA A 15 -14.55 -6.94 -24.02
N ALA A 16 -15.20 -7.50 -25.04
CA ALA A 16 -15.25 -8.94 -25.25
C ALA A 16 -13.89 -9.58 -25.60
N ARG A 17 -12.96 -8.79 -26.15
CA ARG A 17 -11.65 -9.29 -26.63
C ARG A 17 -10.48 -8.96 -25.71
N THR A 18 -10.66 -8.02 -24.79
CA THR A 18 -9.58 -7.49 -23.97
C THR A 18 -10.02 -7.45 -22.51
N THR A 19 -9.24 -8.03 -21.61
CA THR A 19 -9.51 -8.00 -20.17
C THR A 19 -9.19 -6.64 -19.54
N ARG A 20 -8.49 -5.77 -20.26
CA ARG A 20 -7.99 -4.51 -19.72
C ARG A 20 -9.02 -3.40 -19.84
N ALA A 21 -9.17 -2.63 -18.76
CA ALA A 21 -10.09 -1.49 -18.68
C ALA A 21 -11.57 -1.84 -18.96
N ILE A 22 -11.96 -3.13 -18.84
CA ILE A 22 -13.36 -3.54 -18.99
C ILE A 22 -14.25 -2.74 -18.05
N ASP A 23 -13.83 -2.56 -16.79
CA ASP A 23 -14.65 -1.88 -15.77
C ASP A 23 -15.01 -0.45 -16.21
N VAL A 24 -14.02 0.32 -16.66
CA VAL A 24 -14.21 1.70 -17.14
C VAL A 24 -15.10 1.72 -18.37
N ILE A 25 -14.85 0.83 -19.33
CA ILE A 25 -15.62 0.75 -20.58
C ILE A 25 -17.07 0.35 -20.29
N TYR A 26 -17.27 -0.58 -19.36
CA TYR A 26 -18.59 -1.03 -18.95
C TYR A 26 -19.40 0.13 -18.39
N TRP A 27 -18.87 0.83 -17.39
CA TRP A 27 -19.60 1.91 -16.73
C TRP A 27 -19.80 3.15 -17.60
N GLU A 28 -18.83 3.51 -18.44
CA GLU A 28 -18.93 4.72 -19.26
C GLU A 28 -19.72 4.52 -20.56
N LYS A 29 -19.70 3.33 -21.16
CA LYS A 29 -20.20 3.11 -22.53
C LYS A 29 -21.29 2.07 -22.63
N ILE A 30 -21.24 1.01 -21.82
CA ILE A 30 -22.14 -0.13 -21.95
C ILE A 30 -23.34 0.03 -21.02
N ASP A 31 -23.13 0.24 -19.72
CA ASP A 31 -24.18 0.36 -18.70
C ASP A 31 -25.22 1.43 -19.08
N GLN A 32 -24.76 2.63 -19.42
CA GLN A 32 -25.62 3.76 -19.75
C GLN A 32 -26.52 3.50 -20.98
N ARG A 33 -26.10 2.62 -21.89
CA ARG A 33 -26.87 2.24 -23.07
C ARG A 33 -28.02 1.30 -22.73
N PHE A 34 -27.83 0.39 -21.78
CA PHE A 34 -28.83 -0.63 -21.43
C PHE A 34 -29.77 -0.17 -20.32
N PHE A 35 -29.24 0.53 -19.32
CA PHE A 35 -29.96 0.89 -18.11
C PHE A 35 -30.22 2.40 -18.00
N GLY A 36 -29.80 3.18 -19.01
CA GLY A 36 -29.99 4.62 -19.08
C GLY A 36 -28.89 5.41 -18.36
N PRO A 37 -28.87 6.74 -18.57
CA PRO A 37 -27.87 7.62 -17.97
C PRO A 37 -27.95 7.57 -16.45
N ALA A 38 -26.77 7.47 -15.81
CA ALA A 38 -26.63 7.58 -14.36
C ALA A 38 -26.15 8.99 -13.99
N ASP A 39 -26.61 9.52 -12.85
CA ASP A 39 -26.19 10.83 -12.36
C ASP A 39 -24.68 10.88 -12.05
N ASN A 40 -24.16 9.78 -11.48
CA ASN A 40 -22.74 9.57 -11.24
C ASN A 40 -22.38 8.14 -11.64
N VAL A 41 -21.37 8.00 -12.49
CA VAL A 41 -20.86 6.71 -12.97
C VAL A 41 -20.35 5.86 -11.80
N GLU A 42 -19.75 6.47 -10.77
CA GLU A 42 -19.23 5.74 -9.61
C GLU A 42 -20.31 5.24 -8.64
N ASP A 43 -21.50 5.86 -8.63
CA ASP A 43 -22.62 5.45 -7.79
C ASP A 43 -23.66 4.63 -8.57
N ALA A 44 -23.52 4.53 -9.90
CA ALA A 44 -24.47 3.85 -10.77
C ALA A 44 -24.73 2.40 -10.33
N TRP A 45 -23.69 1.69 -9.87
CA TRP A 45 -23.81 0.31 -9.39
C TRP A 45 -24.81 0.14 -8.24
N ARG A 46 -25.02 1.16 -7.39
CA ARG A 46 -26.00 1.11 -6.30
C ARG A 46 -27.42 1.06 -6.84
N GLN A 47 -27.70 1.85 -7.87
CA GLN A 47 -28.99 1.83 -8.56
C GLN A 47 -29.19 0.51 -9.32
N ARG A 48 -28.10 -0.08 -9.84
CA ARG A 48 -28.16 -1.40 -10.50
C ARG A 48 -28.40 -2.54 -9.52
N LEU A 49 -27.95 -2.42 -8.27
CA LEU A 49 -28.25 -3.42 -7.24
C LEU A 49 -29.76 -3.61 -7.02
N ASP A 50 -30.55 -2.55 -7.17
CA ASP A 50 -32.00 -2.62 -7.04
C ASP A 50 -32.68 -3.47 -8.13
N LEU A 51 -31.97 -3.75 -9.23
CA LEU A 51 -32.48 -4.60 -10.32
C LEU A 51 -32.33 -6.10 -10.03
N LEU A 52 -31.50 -6.47 -9.06
CA LEU A 52 -31.32 -7.87 -8.68
C LEU A 52 -32.46 -8.33 -7.76
N SER A 53 -32.85 -9.59 -7.95
CA SER A 53 -33.72 -10.31 -7.03
C SER A 53 -33.04 -10.52 -5.68
N ASP A 54 -33.85 -10.71 -4.63
CA ASP A 54 -33.32 -10.95 -3.27
C ASP A 54 -32.41 -12.18 -3.23
N THR A 55 -32.74 -13.22 -3.99
CA THR A 55 -31.90 -14.43 -4.13
C THR A 55 -30.53 -14.13 -4.74
N GLU A 56 -30.47 -13.29 -5.77
CA GLU A 56 -29.18 -12.93 -6.39
C GLU A 56 -28.33 -12.04 -5.46
N LYS A 57 -28.98 -11.18 -4.67
CA LYS A 57 -28.30 -10.38 -3.64
C LYS A 57 -27.68 -11.28 -2.57
N ASP A 58 -28.44 -12.25 -2.07
CA ASP A 58 -27.94 -13.24 -1.09
C ASP A 58 -26.73 -14.02 -1.63
N GLU A 59 -26.75 -14.40 -2.91
CA GLU A 59 -25.63 -15.07 -3.56
C GLU A 59 -24.38 -14.18 -3.66
N ILE A 60 -24.56 -12.90 -4.00
CA ILE A 60 -23.47 -11.92 -4.02
C ILE A 60 -22.87 -11.77 -2.62
N GLU A 61 -23.70 -11.63 -1.59
CA GLU A 61 -23.23 -11.50 -0.21
C GLU A 61 -22.43 -12.73 0.24
N LEU A 62 -22.88 -13.93 -0.12
CA LEU A 62 -22.15 -15.17 0.16
C LEU A 62 -20.79 -15.21 -0.55
N LEU A 63 -20.73 -14.78 -1.81
CA LEU A 63 -19.48 -14.69 -2.56
C LEU A 63 -18.52 -13.66 -1.95
N VAL A 64 -19.03 -12.50 -1.53
CA VAL A 64 -18.24 -11.45 -0.86
C VAL A 64 -17.68 -11.99 0.45
N ALA A 65 -18.50 -12.60 1.31
CA ALA A 65 -18.05 -13.18 2.57
C ALA A 65 -16.95 -14.23 2.37
N LYS A 66 -17.11 -15.09 1.36
CA LYS A 66 -16.08 -16.06 0.97
C LYS A 66 -14.79 -15.37 0.52
N LYS A 67 -14.88 -14.34 -0.31
CA LYS A 67 -13.70 -13.60 -0.83
C LYS A 67 -12.97 -12.85 0.27
N VAL A 68 -13.69 -12.22 1.20
CA VAL A 68 -13.09 -11.54 2.36
C VAL A 68 -12.32 -12.54 3.22
N LYS A 69 -12.91 -13.70 3.52
CA LYS A 69 -12.23 -14.78 4.26
C LYS A 69 -11.01 -15.33 3.50
N GLU A 70 -11.10 -15.49 2.19
CA GLU A 70 -9.95 -15.86 1.36
C GLU A 70 -8.84 -14.81 1.44
N MET A 71 -9.18 -13.51 1.43
CA MET A 71 -8.21 -12.42 1.51
C MET A 71 -7.44 -12.40 2.84
N GLU A 72 -8.04 -12.80 3.96
CA GLU A 72 -7.36 -12.89 5.26
C GLU A 72 -6.15 -13.83 5.24
N SER A 73 -6.24 -14.91 4.45
CA SER A 73 -5.18 -15.94 4.35
C SER A 73 -4.35 -15.83 3.08
N LYS A 74 -4.79 -15.06 2.09
CA LYS A 74 -4.11 -14.91 0.81
C LYS A 74 -2.90 -13.99 0.97
N VAL A 75 -1.71 -14.56 0.78
CA VAL A 75 -0.49 -13.77 0.61
C VAL A 75 -0.61 -12.96 -0.69
N LEU A 76 -0.67 -11.64 -0.56
CA LEU A 76 -0.56 -10.70 -1.67
C LEU A 76 0.91 -10.67 -2.14
N ALA A 77 1.33 -11.71 -2.85
CA ALA A 77 2.61 -11.73 -3.53
C ALA A 77 2.49 -10.93 -4.83
N TRP A 78 3.04 -9.72 -4.82
CA TRP A 78 3.31 -9.00 -6.04
C TRP A 78 4.54 -9.64 -6.71
N ASP A 79 4.46 -9.95 -8.00
CA ASP A 79 5.56 -10.51 -8.79
C ASP A 79 6.36 -9.36 -9.41
N PRO A 80 7.52 -8.98 -8.86
CA PRO A 80 8.27 -7.83 -9.32
C PRO A 80 8.88 -8.10 -10.69
N ASP A 81 8.83 -7.12 -11.57
CA ASP A 81 9.65 -7.18 -12.78
C ASP A 81 11.13 -6.92 -12.48
N GLU A 82 11.99 -7.24 -13.46
CA GLU A 82 13.45 -7.10 -13.36
C GLU A 82 13.87 -5.67 -12.97
N TYR A 83 13.15 -4.67 -13.47
CA TYR A 83 13.35 -3.27 -13.10
C TYR A 83 13.14 -3.05 -11.60
N THR A 84 12.05 -3.59 -11.04
CA THR A 84 11.76 -3.36 -9.63
C THR A 84 12.67 -4.15 -8.70
N LEU A 85 13.08 -5.36 -9.09
CA LEU A 85 14.11 -6.13 -8.37
C LEU A 85 15.41 -5.33 -8.25
N SER A 86 15.89 -4.75 -9.36
CA SER A 86 17.14 -3.97 -9.34
C SER A 86 17.07 -2.77 -8.39
N HIS A 87 15.92 -2.11 -8.27
CA HIS A 87 15.75 -0.96 -7.38
C HIS A 87 15.59 -1.39 -5.92
N ILE A 88 14.97 -2.55 -5.66
CA ILE A 88 14.91 -3.15 -4.32
C ILE A 88 16.33 -3.47 -3.84
N ASP A 89 17.18 -4.01 -4.70
CA ASP A 89 18.56 -4.36 -4.35
C ASP A 89 19.40 -3.11 -4.06
N ILE A 90 19.27 -2.07 -4.90
CA ILE A 90 19.90 -0.75 -4.66
C ILE A 90 19.41 -0.14 -3.33
N ALA A 91 18.13 -0.29 -2.99
CA ALA A 91 17.60 0.22 -1.74
C ALA A 91 18.17 -0.52 -0.52
N LYS A 92 18.31 -1.85 -0.60
CA LYS A 92 18.90 -2.69 0.45
C LYS A 92 20.39 -2.40 0.66
N GLU A 93 21.15 -2.19 -0.41
CA GLU A 93 22.57 -1.81 -0.30
C GLU A 93 22.75 -0.47 0.42
N LYS A 94 21.88 0.51 0.13
CA LYS A 94 21.88 1.82 0.78
C LYS A 94 21.45 1.78 2.25
N GLU A 95 20.55 0.86 2.63
CA GLU A 95 20.20 0.64 4.04
C GLU A 95 21.35 -0.03 4.79
N GLY A 96 22.02 -1.03 4.18
CA GLY A 96 23.22 -1.65 4.74
C GLY A 96 24.36 -0.66 4.97
N GLU A 97 24.62 0.25 4.03
CA GLU A 97 25.64 1.31 4.17
C GLU A 97 25.29 2.34 5.27
N LYS A 98 24.00 2.63 5.48
CA LYS A 98 23.54 3.50 6.57
C LYS A 98 23.67 2.84 7.94
N ASP A 99 23.43 1.54 8.02
CA ASP A 99 23.57 0.79 9.27
C ASP A 99 25.05 0.58 9.64
N ILE A 100 25.93 0.42 8.65
CA ILE A 100 27.40 0.39 8.85
C ILE A 100 27.91 1.74 9.32
N SER A 101 27.52 2.86 8.69
CA SER A 101 27.97 4.20 9.10
C SER A 101 27.49 4.60 10.50
N LYS A 102 26.26 4.23 10.91
CA LYS A 102 25.80 4.38 12.31
C LYS A 102 26.62 3.58 13.32
N SER A 103 27.15 2.43 12.93
CA SER A 103 28.00 1.60 13.81
C SER A 103 29.43 2.15 13.94
N GLU A 104 29.91 2.87 12.94
CA GLU A 104 31.22 3.54 12.94
C GLU A 104 31.19 4.86 13.72
N ASP A 105 30.10 5.64 13.64
CA ASP A 105 29.92 6.87 14.44
C ASP A 105 29.81 6.59 15.96
N ASN A 106 29.39 5.39 16.35
CA ASN A 106 29.36 4.94 17.74
C ASN A 106 30.72 4.35 18.22
N LYS A 107 31.76 4.42 17.39
CA LYS A 107 33.12 3.94 17.68
C LYS A 107 34.10 5.09 17.91
N VAL A 108 33.65 6.15 18.59
CA VAL A 108 34.53 7.20 19.13
C VAL A 108 34.73 6.94 20.63
N GLU A 109 35.98 6.61 20.97
CA GLU A 109 36.62 6.36 22.27
C GLU A 109 35.75 6.38 23.54
N VAL A 110 35.47 5.19 24.09
CA VAL A 110 35.37 5.02 25.54
C VAL A 110 36.79 4.84 26.07
N GLN A 111 37.46 5.93 26.44
CA GLN A 111 38.61 5.80 27.37
C GLN A 111 38.03 5.40 28.72
N ALA A 112 38.23 4.13 29.09
CA ALA A 112 37.80 3.59 30.37
C ALA A 112 38.56 4.31 31.50
N ILE A 113 37.90 5.27 32.14
CA ILE A 113 38.26 5.67 33.50
C ILE A 113 37.59 4.64 34.41
N GLU A 114 38.35 3.62 34.83
CA GLU A 114 37.94 2.71 35.89
C GLU A 114 37.96 3.44 37.23
N ILE A 115 36.85 4.12 37.56
CA ILE A 115 36.58 4.50 38.95
C ILE A 115 35.14 4.11 39.25
N ARG A 116 34.98 3.14 40.16
CA ARG A 116 33.66 2.71 40.63
C ARG A 116 33.07 3.82 41.51
N PRO A 117 31.78 4.16 41.37
CA PRO A 117 31.14 5.25 42.14
C PRO A 117 31.06 5.01 43.65
N SER A 118 31.49 3.84 44.13
CA SER A 118 31.46 3.46 45.54
C SER A 118 32.61 4.05 46.36
N ASP A 119 33.62 4.61 45.72
CA ASP A 119 34.89 4.96 46.36
C ASP A 119 35.14 6.48 46.43
N LEU A 120 34.15 7.32 46.08
CA LEU A 120 34.21 8.77 46.24
C LEU A 120 33.24 9.26 47.32
N ASP A 121 33.76 9.97 48.32
CA ASP A 121 32.96 10.65 49.32
C ASP A 121 32.13 11.79 48.69
N VAL A 122 30.92 11.99 49.21
CA VAL A 122 29.88 12.90 48.67
C VAL A 122 30.39 14.34 48.51
N GLU A 123 31.36 14.75 49.32
CA GLU A 123 31.98 16.08 49.27
C GLU A 123 32.86 16.28 48.01
N GLN A 124 33.56 15.24 47.55
CA GLN A 124 34.40 15.31 46.35
C GLN A 124 33.57 15.36 45.05
N ILE A 125 32.32 14.87 45.10
CA ILE A 125 31.39 14.94 43.97
C ILE A 125 30.85 16.37 43.80
N ALA A 126 30.61 17.07 44.92
CA ALA A 126 30.11 18.44 44.91
C ALA A 126 31.17 19.43 44.37
N GLU A 127 32.44 19.26 44.77
CA GLU A 127 33.54 20.12 44.29
C GLU A 127 33.77 19.98 42.77
N LYS A 128 33.65 18.76 42.26
CA LYS A 128 33.77 18.48 40.82
C LYS A 128 32.60 19.00 39.97
N LEU A 129 31.42 19.12 40.57
CA LEU A 129 30.25 19.73 39.91
C LEU A 129 30.39 21.25 39.82
N GLU A 130 31.04 21.88 40.79
CA GLU A 130 31.30 23.32 40.79
C GLU A 130 32.33 23.69 39.72
N GLU A 131 33.41 22.90 39.56
CA GLU A 131 34.42 23.09 38.50
C GLU A 131 33.87 22.91 37.07
N LEU A 132 32.85 22.07 36.87
CA LEU A 132 32.22 21.87 35.55
C LEU A 132 31.18 22.95 35.21
N SER A 133 30.82 23.81 36.16
CA SER A 133 29.84 24.88 35.97
C SER A 133 30.47 26.27 35.74
N ALA A 134 31.80 26.37 35.77
CA ALA A 134 32.58 27.58 35.46
C ALA A 134 33.12 27.55 34.02
#